data_AF-A0A258B9F4-F1
#
_entry.id   AF-A0A258B9F4-F1
#
_cell.length_a   1.000
_cell.length_b   1.000
_cell.length_c   1.000
_cell.angle_alpha   90.00
_cell.angle_beta   90.00
_cell.angle_gamma   90.00
#
_symmetry.space_group_name_H-M   'P 1'
#
loop_
_entity.id
_entity.type
_entity.pdbx_description
1 polymer ?
#
loop_
_entity_poly.entity_id
_entity_poly.type
_entity_poly.pdbx_seq_one_letter_code
_entity_poly.pdbx_strand_id
1 'polypeptide(L)'
;MTHRYLILGAAALLVIFPRSSASATVPVANAQDKARKHQMMCLREAKWPLRHSTAYRTADVRTKNQLRNSSTPEVRKMERVCRTLASTSAIERQAARATCQDLLLVKRMRSGDDARLHANRIEKVCTVLAEPTPPPMMQGNVK
;
A
#
# COMPACT_ATOMS: atom_id res chain seq x y z
N MET A 1 46.99 -3.73 53.84
CA MET A 1 47.91 -4.01 52.72
C MET A 1 47.40 -3.27 51.50
N THR A 2 48.18 -2.28 51.08
CA THR A 2 47.94 -1.32 50.00
C THR A 2 48.45 -1.84 48.68
N HIS A 3 47.62 -1.95 47.63
CA HIS A 3 48.12 -1.94 46.25
C HIS A 3 47.29 -0.97 45.39
N ARG A 4 47.96 0.14 45.08
CA ARG A 4 47.65 1.08 44.02
C ARG A 4 48.09 0.43 42.70
N TYR A 5 47.25 0.44 41.68
CA TYR A 5 47.69 0.41 40.29
C TYR A 5 47.00 1.52 39.51
N LEU A 6 47.83 2.28 38.82
CA LEU A 6 47.59 3.53 38.13
C LEU A 6 48.22 3.31 36.76
N ILE A 7 47.44 3.07 35.70
CA ILE A 7 47.96 3.11 34.32
C ILE A 7 46.89 3.67 33.35
N LEU A 8 47.18 4.90 32.94
CA LEU A 8 47.15 5.46 31.57
C LEU A 8 46.01 5.08 30.61
N GLY A 9 45.13 6.05 30.38
CA GLY A 9 45.19 6.85 29.15
C GLY A 9 44.95 6.14 27.81
N ALA A 10 43.72 6.26 27.31
CA ALA A 10 43.45 6.36 25.88
C ALA A 10 42.25 7.30 25.68
N ALA A 11 42.55 8.59 25.46
CA ALA A 11 41.56 9.55 25.01
C ALA A 11 41.19 9.23 23.56
N ALA A 12 40.20 8.36 23.35
CA ALA A 12 39.55 8.22 22.07
C ALA A 12 38.66 9.46 21.86
N LEU A 13 39.20 10.44 21.11
CA LEU A 13 38.43 11.52 20.49
C LEU A 13 37.36 10.88 19.61
N LEU A 14 36.17 10.63 20.17
CA LEU A 14 34.96 10.46 19.39
C LEU A 14 34.67 11.82 18.77
N VAL A 15 35.14 11.98 17.53
CA VAL A 15 34.61 13.00 16.62
C VAL A 15 33.13 12.67 16.46
N ILE A 16 32.30 13.32 17.28
CA ILE A 16 30.87 13.41 17.08
C ILE A 16 30.71 14.20 15.79
N PHE A 17 30.76 13.50 14.65
CA PHE A 17 30.14 14.02 13.45
C PHE A 17 28.67 14.23 13.80
N PRO A 18 28.14 15.46 13.75
CA PRO A 18 26.71 15.60 13.66
C PRO A 18 26.34 14.87 12.36
N ARG A 19 25.79 13.66 12.49
CA ARG A 19 25.06 13.03 11.41
C ARG A 19 23.88 13.97 11.20
N SER A 20 24.09 14.95 10.33
CA SER A 20 23.06 15.74 9.71
C SER A 20 22.05 14.74 9.21
N SER A 21 21.03 14.53 10.02
CA SER A 21 19.83 13.86 9.61
C SER A 21 19.23 14.84 8.64
N ALA A 22 19.66 14.74 7.38
CA ALA A 22 18.93 15.30 6.27
C ALA A 22 17.57 14.59 6.30
N SER A 23 16.68 15.12 7.13
CA SER A 23 15.26 14.91 6.99
C SER A 23 14.94 15.42 5.60
N ALA A 24 14.99 14.53 4.62
CA ALA A 24 14.34 14.74 3.35
C ALA A 24 12.85 14.89 3.71
N THR A 25 12.43 16.13 3.90
CA THR A 25 11.04 16.56 3.90
C THR A 25 10.51 16.22 2.51
N VAL A 26 10.15 14.95 2.31
CA VAL A 26 9.31 14.58 1.18
C VAL A 26 8.02 15.34 1.43
N PRO A 27 7.63 16.31 0.59
CA PRO A 27 6.47 17.11 0.86
C PRO A 27 5.27 16.16 0.97
N VAL A 28 4.56 16.23 2.10
CA VAL A 28 3.45 15.33 2.45
C VAL A 28 2.40 15.26 1.34
N ALA A 29 2.23 16.34 0.57
CA ALA A 29 1.41 16.40 -0.64
C ALA A 29 1.78 15.30 -1.65
N ASN A 30 3.07 15.07 -1.91
CA ASN A 30 3.54 14.10 -2.90
C ASN A 30 3.31 12.64 -2.45
N ALA A 31 3.36 12.36 -1.15
CA ALA A 31 3.05 11.04 -0.61
C ALA A 31 1.54 10.72 -0.68
N GLN A 32 0.69 11.70 -0.34
CA GLN A 32 -0.77 11.56 -0.45
C GLN A 32 -1.24 11.46 -1.91
N ASP A 33 -0.65 12.24 -2.82
CA ASP A 33 -0.97 12.18 -4.25
C ASP A 33 -0.61 10.82 -4.85
N LYS A 34 0.54 10.26 -4.47
CA LYS A 34 0.94 8.90 -4.84
C LYS A 34 -0.06 7.88 -4.32
N ALA A 35 -0.43 7.93 -3.03
CA ALA A 35 -1.40 7.01 -2.43
C ALA A 35 -2.76 7.08 -3.16
N ARG A 36 -3.23 8.28 -3.50
CA ARG A 36 -4.46 8.50 -4.27
C ARG A 36 -4.37 7.94 -5.69
N LYS A 37 -3.23 8.11 -6.37
CA LYS A 37 -2.98 7.51 -7.69
C LYS A 37 -2.98 5.98 -7.62
N HIS A 38 -2.32 5.39 -6.62
CA HIS A 38 -2.34 3.95 -6.39
C HIS A 38 -3.74 3.43 -6.08
N GLN A 39 -4.52 4.15 -5.28
CA GLN A 39 -5.91 3.83 -4.99
C GLN A 39 -6.76 3.83 -6.27
N MET A 40 -6.63 4.84 -7.12
CA MET A 40 -7.38 4.92 -8.39
C MET A 40 -7.02 3.79 -9.35
N MET A 41 -5.73 3.45 -9.46
CA MET A 41 -5.28 2.29 -10.24
C MET A 41 -5.85 0.98 -9.66
N CYS A 42 -5.83 0.82 -8.35
CA CYS A 42 -6.42 -0.34 -7.69
C CYS A 42 -7.91 -0.47 -7.99
N LEU A 43 -8.69 0.60 -7.87
CA LEU A 43 -10.14 0.58 -8.15
C LEU A 43 -10.43 0.21 -9.60
N ARG A 44 -9.57 0.65 -10.53
CA ARG A 44 -9.67 0.26 -11.95
C ARG A 44 -9.43 -1.25 -12.12
N GLU A 45 -8.41 -1.80 -11.49
CA GLU A 45 -8.11 -3.23 -11.54
C GLU A 45 -9.17 -4.08 -10.81
N ALA A 46 -9.76 -3.57 -9.73
CA ALA A 46 -10.87 -4.23 -9.02
C ALA A 46 -12.07 -4.47 -9.94
N LYS A 47 -12.37 -3.51 -10.83
CA LYS A 47 -13.46 -3.60 -11.83
C LYS A 47 -13.07 -4.31 -13.13
N TRP A 48 -11.85 -4.83 -13.23
CA TRP A 48 -11.40 -5.54 -14.42
C TRP A 48 -12.28 -6.78 -14.75
N PRO A 49 -12.64 -7.66 -13.79
CA PRO A 49 -13.47 -8.84 -14.09
C PRO A 49 -14.83 -8.47 -14.66
N LEU A 50 -15.44 -7.41 -14.14
CA LEU A 50 -16.70 -6.87 -14.65
C LEU A 50 -16.54 -6.47 -16.13
N ARG A 51 -15.55 -5.61 -16.43
CA ARG A 51 -15.34 -5.06 -17.78
C ARG A 51 -14.85 -6.08 -18.80
N HIS A 52 -14.19 -7.14 -18.33
CA HIS A 52 -13.68 -8.20 -19.18
C HIS A 52 -14.69 -9.35 -19.38
N SER A 53 -15.80 -9.36 -18.64
CA SER A 53 -16.87 -10.34 -18.85
C SER A 53 -17.58 -10.14 -20.19
N THR A 54 -17.93 -11.24 -20.86
CA THR A 54 -18.71 -11.21 -22.10
C THR A 54 -20.02 -10.47 -21.92
N ALA A 55 -20.71 -10.74 -20.79
CA ALA A 55 -21.96 -10.08 -20.42
C ALA A 55 -21.83 -8.56 -20.39
N TYR A 56 -20.71 -8.01 -19.90
CA TYR A 56 -20.49 -6.57 -19.90
C TYR A 56 -20.10 -6.04 -21.29
N ARG A 57 -19.32 -6.77 -22.07
CA ARG A 57 -18.83 -6.32 -23.39
C ARG A 57 -19.96 -6.18 -24.40
N THR A 58 -20.86 -7.17 -24.44
CA THR A 58 -21.97 -7.23 -25.41
C THR A 58 -23.24 -6.53 -24.94
N ALA A 59 -23.34 -6.19 -23.65
CA ALA A 59 -24.50 -5.51 -23.08
C ALA A 59 -24.74 -4.11 -23.66
N ASP A 60 -26.02 -3.74 -23.67
CA ASP A 60 -26.48 -2.37 -23.89
C ASP A 60 -26.12 -1.45 -22.70
N VAL A 61 -26.37 -0.15 -22.86
CA VAL A 61 -26.02 0.86 -21.83
C VAL A 61 -26.76 0.60 -20.52
N ARG A 62 -28.04 0.18 -20.58
CA ARG A 62 -28.83 -0.07 -19.38
C ARG A 62 -28.29 -1.26 -18.59
N THR A 63 -28.02 -2.38 -19.26
CA THR A 63 -27.48 -3.58 -18.62
C THR A 63 -26.07 -3.33 -18.08
N LYS A 64 -25.21 -2.60 -18.80
CA LYS A 64 -23.90 -2.16 -18.28
C LYS A 64 -24.01 -1.39 -16.97
N ASN A 65 -24.99 -0.48 -16.86
CA ASN A 65 -25.23 0.27 -15.64
C ASN A 65 -25.73 -0.63 -14.49
N GLN A 66 -26.62 -1.57 -14.78
CA GLN A 66 -27.07 -2.56 -13.77
C GLN A 66 -25.90 -3.41 -13.27
N LEU A 67 -25.06 -3.92 -14.16
CA LEU A 67 -23.88 -4.73 -13.81
C LEU A 67 -22.85 -3.94 -12.99
N ARG A 68 -22.67 -2.64 -13.26
CA ARG A 68 -21.84 -1.77 -12.42
C ARG A 68 -22.39 -1.62 -11.01
N ASN A 69 -23.70 -1.48 -10.88
CA ASN A 69 -24.37 -1.29 -9.59
C ASN A 69 -24.45 -2.59 -8.77
N SER A 70 -24.54 -3.73 -9.45
CA SER A 70 -24.63 -5.08 -8.86
C SER A 70 -23.31 -5.85 -8.97
N SER A 71 -22.21 -5.22 -8.53
CA SER A 71 -20.89 -5.82 -8.60
C SER A 71 -20.77 -7.12 -7.78
N THR A 72 -20.02 -8.09 -8.30
CA THR A 72 -19.79 -9.38 -7.63
C THR A 72 -19.14 -9.20 -6.25
N PRO A 73 -19.32 -10.16 -5.31
CA PRO A 73 -18.69 -10.08 -3.99
C PRO A 73 -17.17 -9.90 -4.04
N GLU A 74 -16.50 -10.51 -5.01
CA GLU A 74 -15.05 -10.37 -5.23
C GLU A 74 -14.65 -8.94 -5.59
N VAL A 75 -15.36 -8.31 -6.53
CA VAL A 75 -15.13 -6.91 -6.93
C VAL A 75 -15.31 -6.00 -5.71
N ARG A 76 -16.40 -6.18 -4.95
CA ARG A 76 -16.67 -5.39 -3.73
C ARG A 76 -15.59 -5.58 -2.66
N LYS A 77 -15.07 -6.80 -2.48
CA LYS A 77 -13.96 -7.07 -1.55
C LYS A 77 -12.69 -6.34 -1.99
N MET A 78 -12.33 -6.42 -3.27
CA MET A 78 -11.14 -5.73 -3.79
C MET A 78 -11.28 -4.21 -3.70
N GLU A 79 -12.47 -3.65 -3.97
CA GLU A 79 -12.72 -2.21 -3.79
C GLU A 79 -12.50 -1.74 -2.35
N ARG A 80 -12.86 -2.56 -1.34
CA ARG A 80 -12.55 -2.25 0.06
C ARG A 80 -11.05 -2.22 0.31
N VAL A 81 -10.33 -3.24 -0.15
CA VAL A 81 -8.85 -3.29 -0.08
C VAL A 81 -8.22 -2.03 -0.70
N CYS A 82 -8.72 -1.61 -1.88
CA CYS A 82 -8.24 -0.41 -2.55
C CYS A 82 -8.45 0.86 -1.71
N ARG A 83 -9.58 0.99 -1.00
CA ARG A 83 -9.85 2.16 -0.16
C ARG A 83 -8.90 2.24 1.04
N THR A 84 -8.45 1.09 1.55
CA THR A 84 -7.49 1.02 2.66
C THR A 84 -6.07 1.42 2.26
N LEU A 85 -5.75 1.53 0.97
CA LEU A 85 -4.43 2.03 0.52
C LEU A 85 -4.14 3.46 1.01
N ALA A 86 -5.17 4.28 1.18
CA ALA A 86 -5.07 5.64 1.70
C ALA A 86 -5.21 5.71 3.24
N SER A 87 -5.49 4.58 3.91
CA SER A 87 -5.56 4.54 5.38
C SER A 87 -4.18 4.66 5.99
N THR A 88 -4.10 5.41 7.09
CA THR A 88 -2.92 5.55 7.95
C THR A 88 -2.88 4.50 9.07
N SER A 89 -3.96 3.73 9.26
CA SER A 89 -4.04 2.69 10.30
C SER A 89 -3.28 1.44 9.90
N ALA A 90 -2.22 1.10 10.66
CA ALA A 90 -1.42 -0.10 10.41
C ALA A 90 -2.26 -1.39 10.53
N ILE A 91 -3.21 -1.43 11.47
CA ILE A 91 -4.09 -2.59 11.69
C ILE A 91 -5.00 -2.80 10.46
N GLU A 92 -5.61 -1.72 9.96
CA GLU A 92 -6.47 -1.81 8.77
C GLU A 92 -5.69 -2.23 7.53
N ARG A 93 -4.49 -1.66 7.33
CA ARG A 93 -3.61 -2.02 6.21
C ARG A 93 -3.19 -3.48 6.27
N GLN A 94 -2.87 -4.00 7.46
CA GLN A 94 -2.51 -5.40 7.66
C GLN A 94 -3.69 -6.34 7.34
N ALA A 95 -4.90 -6.00 7.80
CA ALA A 95 -6.10 -6.77 7.48
C ALA A 95 -6.46 -6.72 5.98
N ALA A 96 -6.30 -5.55 5.36
CA ALA A 96 -6.48 -5.39 3.92
C ALA A 96 -5.45 -6.17 3.12
N ARG A 97 -4.20 -6.26 3.59
CA ARG A 97 -3.15 -7.08 2.98
C ARG A 97 -3.51 -8.55 2.99
N ALA A 98 -3.94 -9.09 4.14
CA ALA A 98 -4.40 -10.48 4.23
C ALA A 98 -5.52 -10.77 3.23
N THR A 99 -6.54 -9.90 3.22
CA THR A 99 -7.66 -9.99 2.25
C THR A 99 -7.17 -9.91 0.79
N CYS A 100 -6.18 -9.07 0.50
CA CYS A 100 -5.60 -8.92 -0.84
C CYS A 100 -4.91 -10.21 -1.29
N GLN A 101 -4.18 -10.88 -0.38
CA GLN A 101 -3.51 -12.15 -0.68
C GLN A 101 -4.51 -13.27 -0.95
N ASP A 102 -5.58 -13.38 -0.17
CA ASP A 102 -6.65 -14.35 -0.42
C ASP A 102 -7.29 -14.16 -1.79
N LEU A 103 -7.58 -12.90 -2.16
CA LEU A 103 -8.11 -12.56 -3.48
C LEU A 103 -7.11 -12.84 -4.60
N LEU A 104 -5.81 -12.63 -4.36
CA LEU A 104 -4.77 -12.90 -5.34
C LEU A 104 -4.67 -14.40 -5.65
N LEU A 105 -4.79 -15.26 -4.63
CA LEU A 105 -4.85 -16.72 -4.81
C LEU A 105 -6.02 -17.11 -5.72
N VAL A 106 -7.22 -16.60 -5.43
CA VAL A 106 -8.41 -16.85 -6.27
C VAL A 106 -8.19 -16.38 -7.72
N LYS A 107 -7.53 -15.24 -7.92
CA LYS A 107 -7.23 -14.71 -9.26
C LYS A 107 -6.21 -15.56 -10.00
N ARG A 108 -5.18 -16.07 -9.31
CA ARG A 108 -4.14 -16.94 -9.91
C ARG A 108 -4.68 -18.30 -10.35
N MET A 109 -5.77 -18.77 -9.75
CA MET A 109 -6.44 -20.01 -10.17
C MET A 109 -7.20 -19.88 -11.51
N ARG A 110 -7.34 -18.66 -12.07
CA ARG A 110 -8.02 -18.44 -13.34
C ARG A 110 -7.09 -18.74 -14.51
N SER A 111 -7.62 -19.43 -15.51
CA SER A 111 -6.92 -19.72 -16.76
C SER A 111 -6.91 -18.50 -17.69
N GLY A 112 -5.92 -18.47 -18.58
CA GLY A 112 -5.75 -17.44 -19.61
C GLY A 112 -4.70 -16.38 -19.25
N ASP A 113 -3.97 -15.93 -20.27
CA ASP A 113 -2.86 -14.99 -20.08
C ASP A 113 -3.33 -13.63 -19.57
N ASP A 114 -4.50 -13.15 -20.01
CA ASP A 114 -5.11 -11.92 -19.51
C ASP A 114 -5.40 -11.97 -18.01
N ALA A 115 -5.87 -13.13 -17.52
CA ALA A 115 -6.13 -13.34 -16.10
C ALA A 115 -4.82 -13.39 -15.30
N ARG A 116 -3.77 -14.01 -15.84
CA ARG A 116 -2.42 -14.00 -15.23
C ARG A 116 -1.83 -12.60 -15.16
N LEU A 117 -1.92 -11.83 -16.25
CA LEU A 117 -1.46 -10.44 -16.27
C LEU A 117 -2.26 -9.57 -15.28
N HIS A 118 -3.57 -9.82 -15.15
CA HIS A 118 -4.39 -9.17 -14.13
C HIS A 118 -3.93 -9.52 -12.72
N ALA A 119 -3.69 -10.80 -12.41
CA ALA A 119 -3.18 -11.22 -11.12
C ALA A 119 -1.84 -10.55 -10.79
N ASN A 120 -0.91 -10.44 -11.76
CA ASN A 120 0.37 -9.76 -11.57
C ASN A 120 0.21 -8.26 -11.28
N ARG A 121 -0.77 -7.59 -11.89
CA ARG A 121 -1.07 -6.17 -11.56
C ARG A 121 -1.67 -6.03 -10.17
N ILE A 122 -2.51 -6.98 -9.73
CA ILE A 122 -3.08 -7.00 -8.38
C ILE A 122 -2.02 -7.29 -7.32
N GLU A 123 -1.06 -8.17 -7.60
CA GLU A 123 0.06 -8.46 -6.71
C GLU A 123 0.84 -7.19 -6.35
N LYS A 124 1.13 -6.34 -7.34
CA LYS A 124 1.76 -5.02 -7.11
C LYS A 124 0.95 -4.12 -6.17
N VAL A 125 -0.37 -4.26 -6.16
CA VAL A 125 -1.21 -3.52 -5.22
C VAL A 125 -1.11 -4.12 -3.81
N CYS A 126 -1.11 -5.45 -3.70
CA CYS A 126 -0.96 -6.13 -2.42
C CYS A 126 0.41 -5.85 -1.78
N THR A 127 1.47 -5.64 -2.55
CA THR A 127 2.80 -5.28 -2.03
C THR A 127 2.84 -3.87 -1.46
N VAL A 128 2.16 -2.90 -2.08
CA VAL A 128 2.08 -1.51 -1.58
C VAL A 128 1.41 -1.43 -0.20
N LEU A 129 0.47 -2.34 0.11
CA LEU A 129 -0.12 -2.43 1.45
C LEU A 129 0.89 -2.83 2.54
N ALA A 130 1.99 -3.50 2.16
CA ALA A 130 3.05 -3.88 3.08
C ALA A 130 4.02 -2.74 3.40
N GLU A 131 4.02 -1.66 2.60
CA GLU A 131 4.92 -0.53 2.84
C GLU A 131 4.47 0.26 4.07
N PRO A 132 5.39 0.58 5.00
CA PRO A 132 5.09 1.40 6.15
C PRO A 132 4.63 2.79 5.68
N THR A 133 3.46 3.21 6.16
CA THR A 133 2.97 4.56 5.88
C THR A 133 3.78 5.54 6.72
N PRO A 134 4.36 6.61 6.13
CA PRO A 134 5.08 7.60 6.91
C PRO A 134 4.15 8.19 7.99
N PRO A 135 4.65 8.38 9.23
CA PRO A 135 3.82 8.88 10.31
C PRO A 135 3.27 10.28 9.97
N PRO A 136 2.01 10.59 10.34
CA PRO A 136 1.51 11.96 10.21
C PRO A 136 2.34 12.86 11.12
N MET A 137 3.10 13.78 10.52
CA MET A 137 3.83 14.79 11.30
C MET A 137 2.79 15.68 11.97
N MET A 138 2.66 15.57 13.30
CA MET A 138 1.90 16.51 14.12
C MET A 138 2.50 17.90 13.89
N GLN A 139 1.78 18.74 13.16
CA GLN A 139 2.13 20.13 12.96
C GLN A 139 1.90 20.84 14.30
N GLY A 140 2.92 20.84 15.15
CA GLY A 140 2.91 21.58 16.41
C GLY A 140 2.77 23.07 16.09
N ASN A 141 1.58 23.61 16.35
CA ASN A 141 1.37 25.05 16.47
C ASN A 141 2.27 25.55 17.60
N VAL A 142 3.40 26.16 17.26
CA VAL A 142 4.13 27.01 18.20
C VAL A 142 3.54 28.41 18.05
N LYS A 143 2.85 28.81 19.11
CA LYS A 143 2.20 30.10 19.31
C LYS A 143 3.24 31.21 19.51
#